data_AF-A0A7S0B5I8-F1
#
_entry.id   AF-A0A7S0B5I8-F1
#
_cell.length_a   1.000
_cell.length_b   1.000
_cell.length_c   1.000
_cell.angle_alpha   90.00
_cell.angle_beta   90.00
_cell.angle_gamma   90.00
#
_symmetry.space_group_name_H-M   'P 1'
#
loop_
_entity.id
_entity.type
_entity.pdbx_description
1 polymer ?
#
loop_
_entity_poly.entity_id
_entity_poly.type
_entity_poly.pdbx_seq_one_letter_code
_entity_poly.pdbx_strand_id
1 'polypeptide(L)'
;AALLERLAASESALKERDAQLAAATARAEALAAELRSCKERVSSLEEKLSEMESLVEQYAKEREEALERERLMAIKYKELDIFKLDVIARELKGLDNELGLLGSDAKGLRMTAGKLRNNDEQQAIMSVGDRMLEECKRLRAHIRDVIYQCLSETQKMHIGVAIDDHLAAGELQDGGSMAARIVEEVTERPDHGSSQAARMRQQDEVLGGRLRHAPSSGPRRSRPPSPSPHR
;
A
#
# COMPACT_ATOMS: atom_id res chain seq x y z
N ALA A 1 -36.37 -64.89 66.23
CA ALA A 1 -35.18 -64.94 65.35
C ALA A 1 -35.48 -64.32 63.98
N ALA A 2 -36.32 -64.95 63.13
CA ALA A 2 -36.55 -64.52 61.74
C ALA A 2 -37.06 -63.07 61.54
N LEU A 3 -37.89 -62.53 62.45
CA LEU A 3 -38.35 -61.13 62.35
C LEU A 3 -37.26 -60.11 62.66
N LEU A 4 -36.35 -60.42 63.60
CA LEU A 4 -35.22 -59.55 63.95
C LEU A 4 -34.18 -59.52 62.83
N GLU A 5 -33.93 -60.65 62.17
CA GLU A 5 -33.07 -60.72 60.98
C GLU A 5 -33.65 -59.92 59.81
N ARG A 6 -34.97 -60.00 59.58
CA ARG A 6 -35.64 -59.19 58.56
C ARG A 6 -35.58 -57.69 58.87
N LEU A 7 -35.68 -57.31 60.14
CA LEU A 7 -35.53 -55.91 60.57
C LEU A 7 -34.10 -55.41 60.30
N ALA A 8 -33.08 -56.17 60.74
CA ALA A 8 -31.68 -55.83 60.52
C ALA A 8 -31.32 -55.73 59.02
N ALA A 9 -31.85 -56.65 58.20
CA ALA A 9 -31.70 -56.58 56.74
C ALA A 9 -32.36 -55.32 56.15
N SER A 10 -33.57 -54.97 56.61
CA SER A 10 -34.25 -53.74 56.15
C SER A 10 -33.54 -52.46 56.58
N GLU A 11 -32.96 -52.42 57.79
CA GLU A 11 -32.16 -51.28 58.27
C GLU A 11 -30.86 -51.14 57.46
N SER A 12 -30.22 -52.25 57.09
CA SER A 12 -29.03 -52.22 56.23
C SER A 12 -29.35 -51.71 54.82
N ALA A 13 -30.48 -52.14 54.25
CA ALA A 13 -30.93 -51.68 52.94
C ALA A 13 -31.32 -50.19 52.94
N LEU A 14 -31.93 -49.69 54.03
CA LEU A 14 -32.23 -48.27 54.20
C LEU A 14 -30.93 -47.44 54.27
N LYS A 15 -29.95 -47.86 55.07
CA LYS A 15 -28.65 -47.17 55.14
C LYS A 15 -27.94 -47.14 53.78
N GLU A 16 -28.02 -48.23 53.02
CA GLU A 16 -27.44 -48.28 51.67
C GLU A 16 -28.18 -47.33 50.70
N ARG A 17 -29.51 -47.28 50.76
CA ARG A 17 -30.32 -46.34 49.97
C ARG A 17 -30.01 -44.89 50.33
N ASP A 18 -29.87 -44.56 51.62
CA ASP A 18 -29.53 -43.22 52.09
C ASP A 18 -28.13 -42.81 51.61
N ALA A 19 -27.16 -43.71 51.65
CA ALA A 19 -25.83 -43.48 51.09
C ALA A 19 -25.86 -43.27 49.56
N GLN A 20 -26.68 -44.04 48.84
CA GLN A 20 -26.89 -43.87 47.40
C GLN A 20 -27.54 -42.52 47.07
N LEU A 21 -28.55 -42.10 47.84
CA LEU A 21 -29.21 -40.81 47.69
C LEU A 21 -28.23 -39.66 47.96
N ALA A 22 -27.46 -39.71 49.04
CA ALA A 22 -26.44 -38.71 49.34
C ALA A 22 -25.37 -38.61 48.24
N ALA A 23 -24.94 -39.75 47.68
CA ALA A 23 -23.99 -39.76 46.57
C ALA A 23 -24.60 -39.25 45.26
N ALA A 24 -25.91 -39.42 45.06
CA ALA A 24 -26.63 -38.89 43.90
C ALA A 24 -26.86 -37.38 44.02
N THR A 25 -27.22 -36.87 45.20
CA THR A 25 -27.38 -35.43 45.45
C THR A 25 -26.05 -34.70 45.29
N ALA A 26 -24.96 -35.22 45.85
CA ALA A 26 -23.63 -34.65 45.68
C ALA A 26 -23.20 -34.58 44.20
N ARG A 27 -23.51 -35.62 43.42
CA ARG A 27 -23.26 -35.63 41.97
C ARG A 27 -24.12 -34.62 41.21
N ALA A 28 -25.40 -34.49 41.57
CA ALA A 28 -26.30 -33.50 40.97
C ALA A 28 -25.84 -32.06 41.26
N GLU A 29 -25.38 -31.80 42.49
CA GLU A 29 -24.83 -30.50 42.89
C GLU A 29 -23.54 -30.16 42.13
N ALA A 30 -22.64 -31.13 41.98
CA ALA A 30 -21.41 -30.97 41.19
C ALA A 30 -21.72 -30.65 39.72
N LEU A 31 -22.60 -31.42 39.07
CA LEU A 31 -23.02 -31.17 37.70
C LEU A 31 -23.73 -29.81 37.54
N ALA A 32 -24.53 -29.40 38.54
CA ALA A 32 -25.18 -28.08 38.53
C ALA A 32 -24.16 -26.93 38.67
N ALA A 33 -23.07 -27.12 39.41
CA ALA A 33 -21.97 -26.17 39.48
C ALA A 33 -21.19 -26.09 38.16
N GLU A 34 -20.85 -27.23 37.56
CA GLU A 34 -20.19 -27.29 36.25
C GLU A 34 -21.03 -26.66 35.14
N LEU A 35 -22.34 -26.90 35.14
CA LEU A 35 -23.26 -26.32 34.16
C LEU A 35 -23.36 -24.80 34.32
N ARG A 36 -23.35 -24.27 35.55
CA ARG A 36 -23.28 -22.82 35.80
C ARG A 36 -21.98 -22.22 35.28
N SER A 37 -20.84 -22.82 35.62
CA SER A 37 -19.53 -22.35 35.14
C SER A 37 -19.42 -22.40 33.61
N CYS A 38 -19.93 -23.46 32.98
CA CYS A 38 -19.99 -23.55 31.52
C CYS A 38 -20.85 -22.45 30.90
N LYS A 39 -22.02 -22.14 31.49
CA LYS A 39 -22.90 -21.07 31.01
C LYS A 39 -22.24 -19.70 31.10
N GLU A 40 -21.57 -19.40 32.22
CA GLU A 40 -20.82 -18.14 32.39
C GLU A 40 -19.71 -18.02 31.34
N ARG A 41 -18.99 -19.11 31.07
CA ARG A 41 -17.94 -19.13 30.04
C ARG A 41 -18.50 -18.94 28.63
N VAL A 42 -19.64 -19.56 28.30
CA VAL A 42 -20.30 -19.37 27.01
C VAL A 42 -20.73 -17.92 26.84
N SER A 43 -21.38 -17.34 27.85
CA SER A 43 -21.78 -15.92 27.82
C SER A 43 -20.59 -14.99 27.58
N SER A 44 -19.47 -15.22 28.27
CA SER A 44 -18.25 -14.42 28.08
C SER A 44 -17.63 -14.58 26.69
N LEU A 45 -17.74 -15.76 26.08
CA LEU A 45 -17.25 -15.99 24.72
C LEU A 45 -18.18 -15.36 23.68
N GLU A 46 -19.50 -15.38 23.90
CA GLU A 46 -20.49 -14.71 23.04
C GLU A 46 -20.28 -13.19 23.04
N GLU A 47 -20.02 -12.60 24.21
CA GLU A 47 -19.67 -11.17 24.33
C GLU A 47 -18.41 -10.83 23.54
N LYS A 48 -17.33 -11.60 23.73
CA LYS A 48 -16.08 -11.40 22.97
C LYS A 48 -16.25 -11.60 21.48
N LEU A 49 -17.09 -12.54 21.06
CA LEU A 49 -17.36 -12.81 19.65
C LEU A 49 -18.09 -11.61 19.03
N SER A 50 -19.10 -11.08 19.71
CA SER A 50 -19.82 -9.86 19.31
C SER A 50 -18.90 -8.65 19.22
N GLU A 51 -18.00 -8.47 20.20
CA GLU A 51 -16.98 -7.40 20.16
C GLU A 51 -16.05 -7.54 18.94
N MET A 52 -15.57 -8.75 18.65
CA MET A 52 -14.68 -9.00 17.52
C MET A 52 -15.39 -8.83 16.18
N GLU A 53 -16.66 -9.23 16.06
CA GLU A 53 -17.48 -8.97 14.88
C GLU A 53 -17.64 -7.46 14.63
N SER A 54 -17.94 -6.68 15.68
CA SER A 54 -18.01 -5.22 15.57
C SER A 54 -16.68 -4.60 15.14
N LEU A 55 -15.54 -5.11 15.64
CA LEU A 55 -14.23 -4.61 15.23
C LEU A 55 -13.93 -4.93 13.76
N VAL A 56 -14.26 -6.14 13.31
CA VAL A 56 -14.09 -6.55 11.91
C VAL A 56 -14.92 -5.65 10.99
N GLU A 57 -16.18 -5.34 11.34
CA GLU A 57 -17.01 -4.42 10.56
C GLU A 57 -16.43 -3.01 10.51
N GLN A 58 -15.94 -2.50 11.65
CA GLN A 58 -15.29 -1.18 11.70
C GLN A 58 -14.04 -1.14 10.81
N TYR A 59 -13.15 -2.12 10.92
CA TYR A 59 -11.95 -2.17 10.08
C TYR A 59 -12.26 -2.39 8.60
N ALA A 60 -13.30 -3.16 8.26
CA ALA A 60 -13.73 -3.32 6.89
C ALA A 60 -14.19 -1.97 6.29
N LYS A 61 -14.95 -1.20 7.06
CA LYS A 61 -15.39 0.14 6.67
C LYS A 61 -14.22 1.11 6.50
N GLU A 62 -13.29 1.15 7.45
CA GLU A 62 -12.09 1.99 7.36
C GLU A 62 -11.23 1.64 6.13
N ARG A 63 -11.11 0.34 5.82
CA ARG A 63 -10.42 -0.15 4.62
C ARG A 63 -11.10 0.34 3.34
N GLU A 64 -12.43 0.28 3.26
CA GLU A 64 -13.18 0.81 2.11
C GLU A 64 -13.00 2.32 1.95
N GLU A 65 -13.10 3.08 3.04
CA GLU A 65 -12.87 4.54 3.02
C GLU A 65 -11.43 4.90 2.63
N ALA A 66 -10.44 4.10 3.03
CA ALA A 66 -9.06 4.27 2.60
C ALA A 66 -8.87 4.01 1.10
N LEU A 67 -9.49 2.94 0.57
CA LEU A 67 -9.44 2.61 -0.85
C LEU A 67 -10.10 3.68 -1.72
N GLU A 68 -11.22 4.25 -1.27
CA GLU A 68 -11.88 5.33 -2.01
C GLU A 68 -11.05 6.62 -1.99
N ARG A 69 -10.42 6.96 -0.86
CA ARG A 69 -9.47 8.08 -0.79
C ARG A 69 -8.30 7.91 -1.75
N GLU A 70 -7.72 6.72 -1.82
CA GLU A 70 -6.64 6.39 -2.77
C GLU A 70 -7.11 6.56 -4.22
N ARG A 71 -8.32 6.07 -4.55
CA ARG A 71 -8.90 6.21 -5.89
C ARG A 71 -9.09 7.67 -6.28
N LEU A 72 -9.65 8.49 -5.39
CA LEU A 72 -9.84 9.92 -5.64
C LEU A 72 -8.51 10.65 -5.83
N MET A 73 -7.49 10.32 -5.04
CA MET A 73 -6.14 10.87 -5.23
C MET A 73 -5.56 10.45 -6.59
N ALA A 74 -5.68 9.18 -6.98
CA ALA A 74 -5.20 8.71 -8.28
C ALA A 74 -5.88 9.43 -9.47
N ILE A 75 -7.18 9.74 -9.36
CA ILE A 75 -7.89 10.56 -10.36
C ILE A 75 -7.33 11.98 -10.36
N LYS A 76 -7.20 12.63 -9.20
CA LYS A 76 -6.62 13.98 -9.09
C LYS A 76 -5.18 14.05 -9.63
N TYR A 77 -4.38 13.02 -9.43
CA TYR A 77 -3.02 12.93 -9.99
C TYR A 77 -3.02 12.72 -11.50
N LYS A 78 -4.03 12.01 -12.06
CA LYS A 78 -4.22 11.91 -13.52
C LYS A 78 -4.72 13.23 -14.13
N GLU A 79 -5.52 13.99 -13.38
CA GLU A 79 -5.99 15.33 -13.77
C GLU A 79 -4.89 16.39 -13.59
N LEU A 80 -3.88 16.13 -12.76
CA LEU A 80 -2.68 16.95 -12.69
C LEU A 80 -2.04 16.94 -14.08
N ASP A 81 -2.16 18.09 -14.72
CA ASP A 81 -2.13 18.25 -16.17
C ASP A 81 -0.76 17.82 -16.74
N ILE A 82 -0.67 16.56 -17.14
CA ILE A 82 0.51 15.94 -17.73
C ILE A 82 1.00 16.78 -18.92
N PHE A 83 0.09 17.44 -19.65
CA PHE A 83 0.43 18.33 -20.75
C PHE A 83 1.05 19.64 -20.27
N LYS A 84 0.55 20.26 -19.19
CA LYS A 84 1.22 21.43 -18.60
C LYS A 84 2.58 21.10 -18.04
N LEU A 85 2.74 19.96 -17.36
CA LEU A 85 4.06 19.51 -16.89
C LEU A 85 5.01 19.29 -18.06
N ASP A 86 4.53 18.75 -19.18
CA ASP A 86 5.31 18.55 -20.40
C ASP A 86 5.66 19.88 -21.13
N VAL A 87 4.77 20.87 -21.11
CA VAL A 87 5.06 22.24 -21.60
C VAL A 87 6.12 22.90 -20.73
N ILE A 88 5.95 22.90 -19.40
CA ILE A 88 6.92 23.48 -18.45
C ILE A 88 8.27 22.78 -18.59
N ALA A 89 8.29 21.45 -18.73
CA ALA A 89 9.50 20.67 -18.92
C ALA A 89 10.26 21.09 -20.20
N ARG A 90 9.54 21.29 -21.31
CA ARG A 90 10.13 21.76 -22.57
C ARG A 90 10.63 23.21 -22.48
N GLU A 91 9.90 24.08 -21.79
CA GLU A 91 10.33 25.46 -21.54
C GLU A 91 11.59 25.51 -20.66
N LEU A 92 11.66 24.72 -19.58
CA LEU A 92 12.86 24.57 -18.75
C LEU A 92 14.05 24.06 -19.57
N LYS A 93 13.84 23.10 -20.47
CA LYS A 93 14.89 22.62 -21.36
C LYS A 93 15.33 23.71 -22.35
N GLY A 94 14.40 24.52 -22.85
CA GLY A 94 14.69 25.70 -23.64
C GLY A 94 15.60 26.68 -22.89
N LEU A 95 15.28 26.99 -21.63
CA LEU A 95 16.09 27.87 -20.78
C LEU A 95 17.49 27.31 -20.51
N ASP A 96 17.65 26.00 -20.27
CA ASP A 96 19.00 25.37 -20.14
C ASP A 96 19.85 25.56 -21.41
N ASN A 97 19.23 25.49 -22.59
CA ASN A 97 19.92 25.71 -23.86
C ASN A 97 20.32 27.19 -24.04
N GLU A 98 19.41 28.12 -23.75
CA GLU A 98 19.68 29.56 -23.82
C GLU A 98 20.79 29.99 -22.85
N LEU A 99 20.79 29.48 -21.61
CA LEU A 99 21.88 29.70 -20.66
C LEU A 99 23.21 29.08 -21.15
N GLY A 100 23.14 27.99 -21.91
CA GLY A 100 24.31 27.43 -22.59
C GLY A 100 24.91 28.38 -23.62
N LEU A 101 24.08 29.04 -24.42
CA LEU A 101 24.50 30.06 -25.39
C LEU A 101 25.05 31.30 -24.68
N LEU A 102 24.34 31.82 -23.67
CA LEU A 102 24.79 32.96 -22.87
C LEU A 102 26.14 32.68 -22.19
N GLY A 103 26.34 31.46 -21.69
CA GLY A 103 27.62 31.02 -21.16
C GLY A 103 28.73 30.98 -22.21
N SER A 104 28.42 30.65 -23.47
CA SER A 104 29.39 30.75 -24.58
C SER A 104 29.74 32.20 -24.89
N ASP A 105 28.75 33.09 -24.93
CA ASP A 105 28.95 34.52 -25.19
C ASP A 105 29.76 35.19 -24.08
N ALA A 106 29.51 34.84 -22.82
CA ALA A 106 30.30 35.30 -21.68
C ALA A 106 31.76 34.84 -21.76
N LYS A 107 32.03 33.60 -22.24
CA LYS A 107 33.40 33.15 -22.54
C LYS A 107 34.02 33.98 -23.66
N GLY A 108 33.26 34.26 -24.73
CA GLY A 108 33.71 35.11 -25.83
C GLY A 108 34.08 36.52 -25.38
N LEU A 109 33.25 37.12 -24.53
CA LEU A 109 33.50 38.43 -23.93
C LEU A 109 34.78 38.41 -23.10
N ARG A 110 34.96 37.40 -22.23
CA ARG A 110 36.18 37.23 -21.42
C ARG A 110 37.44 37.09 -22.28
N MET A 111 37.37 36.30 -23.35
CA MET A 111 38.49 36.11 -24.28
C MET A 111 38.84 37.40 -25.05
N THR A 112 37.83 38.22 -25.36
CA THR A 112 38.02 39.52 -26.01
C THR A 112 38.61 40.54 -25.05
N ALA A 113 38.15 40.53 -23.79
CA ALA A 113 38.68 41.38 -22.73
C ALA A 113 40.19 41.14 -22.49
N GLY A 114 40.65 39.89 -22.57
CA GLY A 114 42.07 39.55 -22.46
C GLY A 114 42.97 40.13 -23.56
N LYS A 115 42.39 40.70 -24.63
CA LYS A 115 43.12 41.36 -25.72
C LYS A 115 43.14 42.90 -25.59
N LEU A 116 42.49 43.44 -24.56
CA LEU A 116 42.47 44.88 -24.32
C LEU A 116 43.85 45.37 -23.88
N ARG A 117 44.19 46.59 -24.29
CA ARG A 117 45.46 47.24 -23.90
C ARG A 117 45.37 47.97 -22.56
N ASN A 118 44.16 48.37 -22.18
CA ASN A 118 43.91 49.04 -20.90
C ASN A 118 43.69 47.96 -19.82
N ASN A 119 44.62 47.87 -18.87
CA ASN A 119 44.58 46.87 -17.80
C ASN A 119 43.36 47.03 -16.88
N ASP A 120 42.90 48.26 -16.64
CA ASP A 120 41.76 48.50 -15.74
C ASP A 120 40.46 48.00 -16.37
N GLU A 121 40.25 48.29 -17.66
CA GLU A 121 39.11 47.79 -18.44
C GLU A 121 39.17 46.28 -18.62
N GLN A 122 40.35 45.73 -18.88
CA GLN A 122 40.58 44.29 -18.98
C GLN A 122 40.14 43.59 -17.69
N GLN A 123 40.62 44.04 -16.53
CA GLN A 123 40.30 43.44 -15.25
C GLN A 123 38.81 43.56 -14.92
N ALA A 124 38.21 44.73 -15.19
CA ALA A 124 36.78 44.96 -14.97
C ALA A 124 35.93 43.99 -15.80
N ILE A 125 36.16 43.90 -17.11
CA ILE A 125 35.36 43.06 -18.01
C ILE A 125 35.61 41.57 -17.74
N MET A 126 36.85 41.16 -17.44
CA MET A 126 37.14 39.77 -17.04
C MET A 126 36.38 39.37 -15.77
N SER A 127 36.34 40.23 -14.75
CA SER A 127 35.60 39.96 -13.51
C SER A 127 34.08 39.85 -13.72
N VAL A 128 33.53 40.58 -14.69
CA VAL A 128 32.11 40.50 -15.06
C VAL A 128 31.85 39.22 -15.84
N GLY A 129 32.72 38.87 -16.80
CA GLY A 129 32.64 37.62 -17.54
C GLY A 129 32.68 36.39 -16.63
N ASP A 130 33.57 36.36 -15.64
CA ASP A 130 33.66 35.26 -14.67
C ASP A 130 32.40 35.13 -13.81
N ARG A 131 31.84 36.25 -13.33
CA ARG A 131 30.56 36.25 -12.60
C ARG A 131 29.41 35.74 -13.47
N MET A 132 29.33 36.20 -14.72
CA MET A 132 28.30 35.74 -15.66
C MET A 132 28.40 34.23 -15.93
N LEU A 133 29.62 33.71 -16.09
CA LEU A 133 29.84 32.28 -16.29
C LEU A 133 29.41 31.45 -15.10
N GLU A 134 29.72 31.91 -13.90
CA GLU A 134 29.35 31.19 -12.67
C GLU A 134 27.84 31.20 -12.45
N GLU A 135 27.18 32.32 -12.68
CA GLU A 135 25.72 32.41 -12.63
C GLU A 135 25.04 31.52 -13.69
N CYS A 136 25.57 31.47 -14.91
CA CYS A 136 25.06 30.56 -15.93
C CYS A 136 25.20 29.09 -15.51
N LYS A 137 26.31 28.69 -14.88
CA LYS A 137 26.48 27.32 -14.36
C LYS A 137 25.47 27.02 -13.26
N ARG A 138 25.33 27.93 -12.29
CA ARG A 138 24.42 27.78 -11.15
C ARG A 138 22.97 27.64 -11.61
N LEU A 139 22.53 28.52 -12.52
CA LEU A 139 21.17 28.47 -13.06
C LEU A 139 20.92 27.20 -13.87
N ARG A 140 21.87 26.75 -14.68
CA ARG A 140 21.74 25.49 -15.43
C ARG A 140 21.68 24.27 -14.52
N ALA A 141 22.49 24.24 -13.48
CA ALA A 141 22.45 23.17 -12.49
C ALA A 141 21.11 23.15 -11.74
N HIS A 142 20.61 24.32 -11.34
CA HIS A 142 19.29 24.43 -10.70
C HIS A 142 18.13 23.99 -11.61
N ILE A 143 18.14 24.38 -12.89
CA ILE A 143 17.13 23.92 -13.86
C ILE A 143 17.18 22.39 -13.98
N ARG A 144 18.37 21.79 -14.01
CA ARG A 144 18.52 20.34 -14.02
C ARG A 144 17.96 19.72 -12.75
N ASP A 145 18.26 20.25 -11.57
CA ASP A 145 17.71 19.73 -10.32
C ASP A 145 16.17 19.77 -10.31
N VAL A 146 15.56 20.86 -10.77
CA VAL A 146 14.09 20.98 -10.89
C VAL A 146 13.54 19.93 -11.87
N ILE A 147 14.16 19.77 -13.04
CA ILE A 147 13.80 18.71 -14.01
C ILE A 147 13.93 17.32 -13.34
N TYR A 148 14.96 17.12 -12.53
CA TYR A 148 15.23 15.85 -11.87
C TYR A 148 14.21 15.49 -10.81
N GLN A 149 13.81 16.46 -9.99
CA GLN A 149 12.89 16.28 -8.88
C GLN A 149 11.42 16.24 -9.34
N CYS A 150 11.07 17.03 -10.36
CA CYS A 150 9.67 17.24 -10.74
C CYS A 150 9.18 16.32 -11.86
N LEU A 151 10.08 15.78 -12.71
CA LEU A 151 9.67 14.95 -13.84
C LEU A 151 9.88 13.46 -13.58
N SER A 152 8.93 12.65 -14.03
CA SER A 152 9.10 11.20 -14.12
C SER A 152 10.17 10.81 -15.16
N GLU A 153 10.73 9.61 -15.07
CA GLU A 153 11.73 9.10 -16.01
C GLU A 153 11.25 9.15 -17.47
N THR A 154 10.00 8.77 -17.71
CA THR A 154 9.38 8.83 -19.04
C THR A 154 9.32 10.26 -19.58
N GLN A 155 9.01 11.24 -18.72
CA GLN A 155 9.00 12.65 -19.12
C GLN A 155 10.41 13.18 -19.42
N LYS A 156 11.42 12.79 -18.63
CA LYS A 156 12.83 13.13 -18.90
C LYS A 156 13.28 12.62 -20.26
N MET A 157 12.89 11.39 -20.63
CA MET A 157 13.16 10.84 -21.97
C MET A 157 12.50 11.65 -23.09
N HIS A 158 11.25 12.08 -22.92
CA HIS A 158 10.54 12.86 -23.94
C HIS A 158 11.18 14.22 -24.23
N ILE A 159 11.79 14.85 -23.22
CA ILE A 159 12.50 16.13 -23.38
C ILE A 159 14.00 15.97 -23.70
N GLY A 160 14.47 14.72 -23.86
CA GLY A 160 15.87 14.42 -24.19
C GLY A 160 16.87 14.76 -23.07
N VAL A 161 16.45 14.67 -21.81
CA VAL A 161 17.34 14.83 -20.65
C VAL A 161 17.85 13.45 -20.24
N ALA A 162 19.17 13.31 -20.06
CA ALA A 162 19.78 12.07 -19.60
C ALA A 162 19.19 11.67 -18.23
N ILE A 163 19.02 10.37 -17.99
CA ILE A 163 18.47 9.83 -16.74
C ILE A 163 19.51 9.90 -15.60
N ASP A 164 20.80 9.91 -15.97
CA ASP A 164 21.95 10.11 -15.09
C ASP A 164 22.74 11.38 -15.49
N ASP A 165 22.32 12.54 -14.98
CA ASP A 165 22.93 13.83 -15.28
C ASP A 165 23.92 14.18 -14.16
N HIS A 166 25.19 13.84 -14.41
CA HIS A 166 26.30 14.13 -13.51
C HIS A 166 26.59 15.63 -13.32
N LEU A 167 25.86 16.50 -14.04
CA LEU A 167 25.99 17.94 -13.96
C LEU A 167 24.80 18.62 -13.26
N ALA A 168 23.86 17.84 -12.70
CA ALA A 168 22.93 18.32 -11.69
C ALA A 168 23.72 18.67 -10.41
N ALA A 169 23.34 19.72 -9.68
CA ALA A 169 24.16 20.23 -8.58
C ALA A 169 24.29 19.24 -7.41
N GLY A 170 23.39 18.25 -7.34
CA GLY A 170 23.50 17.14 -6.39
C GLY A 170 23.34 17.55 -4.93
N GLU A 171 22.90 18.78 -4.63
CA GLU A 171 22.56 19.17 -3.26
C GLU A 171 21.17 18.64 -2.90
N LEU A 172 21.11 17.38 -2.44
CA LEU A 172 20.08 16.99 -1.49
C LEU A 172 20.31 17.79 -0.20
N GLN A 173 19.28 18.50 0.27
CA GLN A 173 19.29 19.25 1.54
C GLN A 173 19.69 18.40 2.77
N ASP A 174 19.75 17.07 2.64
CA ASP A 174 20.06 16.13 3.73
C ASP A 174 21.31 15.24 3.48
N GLY A 175 22.36 15.77 2.86
CA GLY A 175 23.74 15.26 3.05
C GLY A 175 24.03 13.79 2.68
N GLY A 176 23.27 13.18 1.76
CA GLY A 176 23.52 11.82 1.27
C GLY A 176 24.21 11.81 -0.09
N SER A 177 25.37 11.16 -0.21
CA SER A 177 25.93 10.79 -1.53
C SER A 177 24.97 9.85 -2.25
N MET A 178 24.69 10.12 -3.54
CA MET A 178 24.02 9.18 -4.44
C MET A 178 24.89 7.92 -4.56
N ALA A 179 24.62 6.92 -3.72
CA ALA A 179 25.16 5.59 -3.90
C ALA A 179 24.74 5.12 -5.29
N ALA A 180 25.72 4.66 -6.08
CA ALA A 180 25.49 3.96 -7.34
C ALA A 180 24.39 2.91 -7.12
N ARG A 181 23.17 3.24 -7.58
CA ARG A 181 22.04 2.33 -7.45
C ARG A 181 22.28 1.25 -8.49
N ILE A 182 22.57 0.04 -8.01
CA ILE A 182 22.59 -1.18 -8.80
C ILE A 182 21.30 -1.19 -9.62
N VAL A 183 21.48 -1.18 -10.93
CA VAL A 183 20.41 -1.35 -11.91
C VAL A 183 19.87 -2.77 -11.73
N GLU A 184 18.78 -2.91 -10.97
CA GLU A 184 17.77 -3.89 -11.37
C GLU A 184 17.04 -3.25 -12.55
N GLU A 185 17.22 -3.82 -13.73
CA GLU A 185 16.41 -3.54 -14.91
C GLU A 185 14.93 -3.68 -14.54
N VAL A 186 14.26 -2.57 -14.23
CA VAL A 186 12.81 -2.50 -14.16
C VAL A 186 12.32 -2.22 -15.58
N THR A 187 12.35 -3.25 -16.43
CA THR A 187 11.77 -3.22 -17.79
C THR A 187 10.25 -3.37 -17.80
N GLU A 188 9.56 -3.27 -16.67
CA GLU A 188 8.11 -3.37 -16.63
C GLU A 188 7.50 -2.17 -15.92
N ARG A 189 6.53 -1.55 -16.59
CA ARG A 189 5.58 -0.58 -16.02
C ARG A 189 5.32 -0.91 -14.55
N PRO A 190 5.21 0.07 -13.64
CA PRO A 190 4.84 -0.21 -12.25
C PRO A 190 3.48 -0.90 -12.26
N ASP A 191 3.52 -2.23 -12.17
CA ASP A 191 2.33 -3.05 -12.08
C ASP A 191 1.74 -2.71 -10.72
N HIS A 192 0.61 -2.00 -10.76
CA HIS A 192 -0.15 -1.62 -9.58
C HIS A 192 -0.65 -2.86 -8.80
N GLY A 193 -0.33 -4.08 -9.25
CA GLY A 193 -0.40 -5.35 -8.53
C GLY A 193 0.66 -5.61 -7.45
N SER A 194 1.77 -4.85 -7.41
CA SER A 194 2.93 -5.16 -6.55
C SER A 194 2.87 -4.59 -5.13
N SER A 195 2.01 -3.60 -4.86
CA SER A 195 1.85 -3.04 -3.52
C SER A 195 1.24 -4.07 -2.57
N GLN A 196 1.58 -4.00 -1.28
CA GLN A 196 1.00 -4.88 -0.26
C GLN A 196 -0.55 -4.81 -0.28
N ALA A 197 -1.11 -3.63 -0.57
CA ALA A 197 -2.55 -3.42 -0.74
C ALA A 197 -3.12 -4.07 -2.01
N ALA A 198 -2.35 -4.16 -3.10
CA ALA A 198 -2.77 -4.84 -4.31
C ALA A 198 -2.68 -6.37 -4.19
N ARG A 199 -1.69 -6.88 -3.46
CA ARG A 199 -1.63 -8.31 -3.09
C ARG A 199 -2.83 -8.74 -2.25
N MET A 200 -3.27 -7.90 -1.30
CA MET A 200 -4.49 -8.17 -0.54
C MET A 200 -5.75 -8.16 -1.41
N ARG A 201 -5.86 -7.24 -2.38
CA ARG A 201 -6.96 -7.23 -3.36
C ARG A 201 -7.02 -8.51 -4.20
N GLN A 202 -5.88 -8.98 -4.70
CA GLN A 202 -5.82 -10.25 -5.44
C GLN A 202 -6.20 -11.45 -4.56
N GLN A 203 -5.82 -11.44 -3.28
CA GLN A 203 -6.18 -12.50 -2.34
C GLN A 203 -7.70 -12.53 -2.06
N ASP A 204 -8.33 -11.36 -1.91
CA ASP A 204 -9.77 -11.22 -1.74
C ASP A 204 -10.57 -11.60 -3.01
N GLU A 205 -10.07 -11.26 -4.21
CA GLU A 205 -10.69 -11.68 -5.48
C GLU A 205 -10.60 -13.20 -5.69
N VAL A 206 -9.50 -13.83 -5.30
CA VAL A 206 -9.33 -15.30 -5.37
C VAL A 206 -10.23 -16.01 -4.35
N LEU A 207 -10.39 -15.45 -3.14
CA LEU A 207 -11.30 -15.98 -2.12
C LEU A 207 -12.78 -15.78 -2.49
N GLY A 208 -13.14 -14.61 -3.02
CA GLY A 208 -14.50 -14.30 -3.50
C GLY A 208 -14.88 -15.04 -4.79
N GLY A 209 -13.90 -15.32 -5.66
CA GLY A 209 -14.08 -16.09 -6.90
C GLY A 209 -14.29 -17.58 -6.66
N ARG A 210 -13.66 -18.17 -5.62
CA ARG A 210 -13.87 -19.57 -5.24
C ARG A 210 -15.29 -19.86 -4.72
N LEU A 211 -15.97 -18.86 -4.17
CA LEU A 211 -17.37 -18.99 -3.71
C LEU A 211 -18.40 -18.89 -4.85
N ARG A 212 -18.03 -18.35 -6.02
CA ARG A 212 -18.95 -18.21 -7.19
C ARG A 212 -18.92 -19.40 -8.16
N HIS A 213 -17.99 -20.33 -8.00
CA HIS A 213 -17.86 -21.51 -8.87
C HIS A 213 -17.96 -22.84 -8.11
N ALA A 214 -18.77 -22.90 -7.05
CA ALA A 214 -19.30 -24.18 -6.59
C ALA A 214 -20.33 -24.67 -7.63
N PRO A 215 -20.13 -25.84 -8.28
CA PRO A 215 -21.17 -26.41 -9.12
C PRO A 215 -22.37 -26.75 -8.24
N SER A 216 -23.47 -26.03 -8.45
CA SER A 216 -24.77 -26.37 -7.87
C SER A 216 -25.17 -27.77 -8.33
N SER A 217 -24.96 -28.77 -7.47
CA SER A 217 -25.53 -30.10 -7.61
C SER A 217 -27.00 -30.07 -7.16
N GLY A 218 -27.84 -29.37 -7.92
CA GLY A 218 -29.29 -29.43 -7.80
C GLY A 218 -29.87 -30.61 -8.60
N PRO A 219 -30.97 -31.23 -8.16
CA PRO A 219 -31.50 -32.44 -8.78
C PRO A 219 -32.04 -32.16 -10.18
N ARG A 220 -31.54 -32.92 -11.17
CA ARG A 220 -32.03 -32.93 -12.56
C ARG A 220 -33.52 -33.28 -12.61
N ARG A 221 -34.37 -32.28 -12.82
CA ARG A 221 -35.75 -32.51 -13.27
C ARG A 221 -35.73 -32.94 -14.73
N SER A 222 -36.08 -34.20 -14.97
CA SER A 222 -36.34 -34.78 -16.28
C SER A 222 -37.48 -34.02 -16.97
N ARG A 223 -37.18 -33.43 -18.14
CA ARG A 223 -38.15 -32.78 -19.02
C ARG A 223 -38.83 -33.85 -19.88
N PRO A 224 -40.17 -33.87 -20.01
CA PRO A 224 -40.84 -34.86 -20.84
C PRO A 224 -40.62 -34.58 -22.34
N PRO A 225 -40.65 -35.62 -23.19
CA PRO A 225 -40.40 -35.48 -24.62
C PRO A 225 -41.58 -34.83 -25.34
N SER A 226 -41.29 -33.94 -26.28
CA SER A 226 -42.25 -33.33 -27.21
C SER A 226 -42.67 -34.30 -28.32
N PRO A 227 -43.92 -34.25 -28.81
CA PRO A 227 -44.42 -35.19 -29.82
C PRO A 227 -43.88 -34.85 -31.22
N SER A 228 -43.54 -35.90 -31.96
CA SER A 228 -43.09 -35.84 -33.36
C SER A 228 -44.26 -35.47 -34.30
N PRO A 229 -44.00 -34.77 -35.42
CA PRO A 229 -45.04 -34.45 -36.39
C PRO A 229 -45.33 -35.67 -37.27
N HIS A 230 -46.60 -36.09 -37.30
CA HIS A 230 -47.11 -36.95 -38.35
C HIS A 230 -47.41 -36.13 -39.61
N ARG A 231 -47.24 -36.83 -40.74
CA ARG A 231 -47.38 -36.44 -42.15
C ARG A 231 -48.57 -35.55 -42.49
#